data_AF-A0A800MNW2-F1
#
_entry.id   AF-A0A800MNW2-F1
#
_cell.length_a   1.000
_cell.length_b   1.000
_cell.length_c   1.000
_cell.angle_alpha   90.00
_cell.angle_beta   90.00
_cell.angle_gamma   90.00
#
_symmetry.space_group_name_H-M   'P 1'
#
loop_
_entity.id
_entity.type
_entity.pdbx_description
1 polymer ?
#
loop_
_entity_poly.entity_id
_entity_poly.type
_entity_poly.pdbx_seq_one_letter_code
_entity_poly.pdbx_strand_id
1 'polypeptide(L)' 'MNNAETVVITGSARTPIGDFTGCLSPCSATQLGAVAIKGALRRCDINPHQIDEVLMGCVLTA' A
#
# COMPACT_ATOMS: atom_id res chain seq x y z
N MET A 1 -10.07 5.71 24.03
CA MET A 1 -8.96 4.74 23.85
C MET A 1 -8.84 3.75 25.01
N ASN A 2 -9.93 3.38 25.73
CA ASN A 2 -9.82 2.54 26.95
C ASN A 2 -10.74 1.30 26.93
N ASN A 3 -10.85 0.63 25.77
CA ASN A 3 -11.35 -0.75 25.68
C ASN A 3 -10.96 -1.38 24.32
N ALA A 4 -9.85 -0.93 23.76
CA ALA A 4 -9.55 -1.13 22.35
C ALA A 4 -8.74 -2.41 22.16
N GLU A 5 -9.26 -3.30 21.33
CA GLU A 5 -8.49 -4.28 20.57
C GLU A 5 -7.10 -3.71 20.23
N THR A 6 -6.04 -4.45 20.53
CA THR A 6 -4.67 -3.97 20.30
C THR A 6 -4.39 -3.98 18.80
N VAL A 7 -4.33 -2.79 18.21
CA VAL A 7 -4.00 -2.63 16.79
C VAL A 7 -2.48 -2.56 16.61
N VAL A 8 -1.94 -3.42 15.75
CA VAL A 8 -0.51 -3.50 15.45
C VAL A 8 -0.25 -3.35 13.96
N ILE A 9 0.87 -2.72 13.60
CA ILE A 9 1.35 -2.64 12.21
C ILE A 9 2.29 -3.83 11.99
N THR A 10 1.84 -4.82 11.22
CA THR A 10 2.59 -6.06 10.96
C THR A 10 3.52 -5.96 9.75
N GLY A 11 3.33 -4.96 8.88
CA GLY A 11 4.18 -4.72 7.73
C GLY A 11 3.88 -3.37 7.08
N SER A 12 4.88 -2.78 6.44
CA SER A 12 4.75 -1.49 5.74
C SER A 12 5.68 -1.46 4.54
N ALA A 13 5.28 -0.80 3.45
CA ALA A 13 6.10 -0.65 2.26
C ALA A 13 5.72 0.58 1.44
N ARG A 14 6.65 1.00 0.57
CA ARG A 14 6.45 2.07 -0.40
C ARG A 14 7.23 1.77 -1.67
N THR A 15 6.79 2.36 -2.78
CA THR A 15 7.63 2.48 -3.98
C THR A 15 8.73 3.53 -3.75
N PRO A 16 9.75 3.58 -4.62
CA PRO A 16 10.52 4.80 -4.81
C PRO A 16 9.60 5.97 -5.18
N ILE A 17 10.04 7.19 -4.88
CA ILE A 17 9.36 8.41 -5.34
C ILE A 17 10.01 8.77 -6.67
N GLY A 18 9.20 8.91 -7.71
CA GLY A 18 9.65 9.31 -9.04
C GLY A 18 9.50 10.81 -9.26
N ASP A 19 10.36 11.38 -10.10
CA ASP A 19 10.22 12.76 -10.55
C ASP A 19 9.08 12.90 -11.57
N PHE A 20 8.59 14.13 -11.74
CA PHE A 20 7.61 14.43 -12.77
C PHE A 20 8.16 14.06 -14.15
N THR A 21 7.39 13.31 -14.95
CA THR A 21 7.83 12.73 -16.23
C THR A 21 9.08 11.83 -16.15
N GLY A 22 9.41 11.32 -14.95
CA GLY A 22 10.60 10.51 -14.70
C GLY A 22 10.40 9.01 -14.93
N CYS A 23 11.22 8.19 -14.27
CA CYS A 23 11.29 6.75 -14.48
C CYS A 23 10.02 5.97 -14.12
N LEU A 24 9.15 6.51 -13.25
CA LEU A 24 7.88 5.90 -12.87
C LEU A 24 6.68 6.44 -13.67
N SER A 25 6.89 7.39 -14.58
CA SER A 25 5.81 7.97 -15.40
C SER A 25 5.04 6.96 -16.27
N PRO A 26 5.61 5.82 -16.72
CA PRO A 26 4.84 4.81 -17.44
C PRO A 26 3.87 4.01 -16.56
N CYS A 27 3.99 4.09 -15.24
CA CYS A 27 3.17 3.32 -14.31
C CYS A 27 1.93 4.11 -13.85
N SER A 28 0.76 3.46 -13.86
CA SER A 28 -0.45 4.06 -13.31
C SER A 28 -0.41 4.12 -11.77
N ALA A 29 -1.22 5.01 -11.18
CA ALA A 29 -1.35 5.12 -9.73
C ALA A 29 -1.74 3.77 -9.09
N THR A 30 -2.68 3.03 -9.71
CA THR A 30 -3.09 1.70 -9.24
C THR A 30 -1.95 0.68 -9.29
N GLN A 31 -1.11 0.71 -10.33
CA GLN A 31 0.05 -0.18 -10.42
C GLN A 31 1.06 0.11 -9.30
N LEU A 32 1.36 1.38 -9.06
CA LEU A 32 2.27 1.79 -7.98
C LEU A 32 1.72 1.41 -6.60
N GLY A 33 0.43 1.66 -6.36
CA GLY A 33 -0.26 1.25 -5.13
C GLY A 33 -0.24 -0.27 -4.92
N ALA A 34 -0.51 -1.04 -5.98
CA ALA A 34 -0.47 -2.51 -5.91
C ALA A 34 0.94 -3.04 -5.59
N VAL A 35 2.00 -2.42 -6.13
CA VAL A 35 3.39 -2.79 -5.81
C VAL A 35 3.69 -2.49 -4.34
N ALA A 36 3.28 -1.32 -3.83
CA ALA A 36 3.45 -0.98 -2.42
C ALA A 36 2.73 -1.97 -1.50
N ILE A 37 1.46 -2.27 -1.75
CA ILE A 37 0.66 -3.22 -0.93
C ILE A 37 1.29 -4.62 -0.96
N LYS A 38 1.69 -5.13 -2.14
CA LYS A 38 2.38 -6.42 -2.25
C LYS A 38 3.69 -6.45 -1.45
N GLY A 39 4.44 -5.36 -1.44
CA GLY A 39 5.66 -5.23 -0.63
C GLY A 39 5.39 -5.28 0.87
N ALA A 40 4.27 -4.69 1.34
CA ALA A 40 3.87 -4.73 2.73
C ALA A 40 3.39 -6.13 3.13
N LEU A 41 2.56 -6.78 2.29
CA LEU A 41 2.08 -8.14 2.49
C LEU A 41 3.21 -9.17 2.60
N ARG A 42 4.25 -9.04 1.77
CA ARG A 42 5.45 -9.88 1.85
C ARG A 42 6.21 -9.73 3.17
N ARG A 43 6.09 -8.59 3.86
CA ARG A 43 6.78 -8.34 5.13
C ARG A 43 5.97 -8.74 6.36
N CYS A 44 4.63 -8.74 6.26
CA CYS A 44 3.78 -9.18 7.35
C CYS A 44 3.53 -10.69 7.37
N ASP A 45 3.88 -11.42 6.31
CA ASP A 45 3.70 -12.88 6.19
C ASP A 45 2.24 -13.34 6.41
N ILE A 46 1.30 -12.55 5.89
CA ILE A 46 -0.14 -12.81 5.96
C ILE A 46 -0.65 -13.32 4.61
N ASN A 47 -1.59 -14.27 4.63
CA ASN A 47 -2.26 -14.71 3.42
C ASN A 47 -3.14 -13.56 2.87
N PRO A 48 -2.96 -13.12 1.61
CA PRO A 48 -3.75 -12.03 1.02
C PRO A 48 -5.27 -12.24 1.08
N HIS A 49 -5.74 -13.48 1.17
CA HIS A 49 -7.17 -13.81 1.30
C HIS A 49 -7.76 -13.48 2.69
N GLN A 50 -6.93 -13.13 3.68
CA GLN A 50 -7.36 -12.73 5.02
C GLN A 50 -7.55 -11.20 5.15
N ILE A 51 -7.36 -10.44 4.06
CA ILE A 51 -7.54 -9.00 4.06
C ILE A 51 -9.02 -8.68 3.86
N ASP A 52 -9.64 -8.06 4.87
CA ASP A 52 -11.05 -7.68 4.81
C ASP A 52 -11.27 -6.40 3.98
N GLU A 53 -10.39 -5.40 4.13
CA GLU A 53 -10.58 -4.08 3.52
C GLU A 53 -9.24 -3.43 3.14
N VAL A 54 -9.27 -2.61 2.08
CA VAL A 54 -8.15 -1.77 1.65
C VAL A 54 -8.62 -0.32 1.56
N LEU A 55 -7.99 0.55 2.36
CA LEU A 55 -8.17 1.99 2.29
C LEU A 55 -6.96 2.60 1.58
N MET A 56 -7.16 3.09 0.34
CA MET A 56 -6.09 3.66 -0.49
C MET A 56 -6.42 5.10 -0.91
N GLY A 57 -5.57 6.04 -0.51
CA GLY A 57 -5.71 7.45 -0.90
C GLY A 57 -5.22 7.71 -2.33
N CYS A 58 -6.00 8.47 -3.10
CA CYS A 58 -5.62 8.98 -4.42
C CYS A 58 -6.28 10.34 -4.66
N VAL A 59 -5.49 11.36 -4.98
CA VAL A 59 -5.99 12.74 -5.14
C VAL A 59 -6.54 12.97 -6.56
N LEU A 60 -5.76 12.60 -7.58
CA LEU A 60 -6.14 12.70 -8.99
C LEU A 60 -6.41 11.29 -9.51
N THR A 61 -7.68 10.93 -9.63
CA THR A 61 -8.14 9.56 -9.94
C THR A 61 -8.37 9.30 -11.43
N ALA A 62 -8.20 10.33 -12.26
CA ALA A 62 -8.54 10.35 -13.69
C ALA A 62 -7.41 9.80 -14.58
#